data_AF-A0A182WA29-F1
#
_entry.id   AF-A0A182WA29-F1
#
_cell.length_a   1.000
_cell.length_b   1.000
_cell.length_c   1.000
_cell.angle_alpha   90.00
_cell.angle_beta   90.00
_cell.angle_gamma   90.00
#
_symmetry.space_group_name_H-M   'P 1'
#
loop_
_entity.id
_entity.type
_entity.pdbx_description
1 polymer ?
#
loop_
_entity_poly.entity_id
_entity_poly.type
_entity_poly.pdbx_seq_one_letter_code
_entity_poly.pdbx_strand_id
1 'polypeptide(L)'
;MYGVRRWTRKVDLLAHDMTVVSVPQHSHWCMSIIDLRQKTIHYYDSMGSPNNAVLNALEEYLCEESMDKRKKPFDKTGLTKQNMPAPGEWMR
;
A
#
# COMPACT_ATOMS: atom_id res chain seq x y z
N MET A 1 -3.34 15.16 2.91
CA MET A 1 -3.87 14.51 1.69
C MET A 1 -5.40 14.50 1.72
N TYR A 2 -6.11 15.39 1.02
CA TYR A 2 -7.59 15.45 1.08
C TYR A 2 -8.30 14.82 -0.15
N GLY A 3 -7.56 14.53 -1.22
CA GLY A 3 -8.13 14.03 -2.48
C GLY A 3 -8.61 12.57 -2.41
N VAL A 4 -7.81 11.67 -1.83
CA VAL A 4 -8.07 10.22 -1.83
C VAL A 4 -9.28 9.83 -0.98
N ARG A 5 -9.50 10.53 0.15
CA ARG A 5 -10.68 10.36 1.02
C ARG A 5 -12.02 10.52 0.29
N ARG A 6 -12.06 11.32 -0.79
CA ARG A 6 -13.28 11.49 -1.59
C ARG A 6 -13.57 10.26 -2.47
N TRP A 7 -12.53 9.55 -2.90
CA TRP A 7 -12.62 8.38 -3.76
C TRP A 7 -13.08 7.15 -2.96
N THR A 8 -12.60 7.00 -1.72
CA THR A 8 -13.00 5.93 -0.79
C THR A 8 -14.21 6.32 0.08
N ARG A 9 -15.00 7.33 -0.30
CA ARG A 9 -16.11 7.80 0.56
C ARG A 9 -17.17 6.71 0.83
N LYS A 10 -17.44 5.85 -0.14
CA LYS A 10 -18.42 4.75 -0.06
C LYS A 10 -17.80 3.35 0.06
N VAL A 11 -16.47 3.26 0.08
CA VAL A 11 -15.74 1.98 0.08
C VAL A 11 -14.89 1.94 1.34
N ASP A 12 -14.96 0.84 2.09
CA ASP A 12 -14.03 0.56 3.19
C ASP A 12 -12.93 -0.35 2.65
N LEU A 13 -11.72 0.18 2.45
CA LEU A 13 -10.60 -0.64 1.95
C LEU A 13 -10.18 -1.70 2.97
N LEU A 14 -10.39 -1.44 4.26
CA LEU A 14 -10.08 -2.39 5.33
C LEU A 14 -11.09 -3.55 5.39
N ALA A 15 -12.18 -3.50 4.63
CA ALA A 15 -13.15 -4.59 4.50
C ALA A 15 -12.78 -5.56 3.38
N HIS A 16 -11.79 -5.22 2.55
CA HIS A 16 -11.31 -6.07 1.47
C HIS A 16 -10.03 -6.81 1.90
N ASP A 17 -9.85 -8.02 1.40
CA ASP A 17 -8.66 -8.82 1.72
C ASP A 17 -7.39 -8.25 1.09
N MET A 18 -7.50 -7.76 -0.14
CA MET A 18 -6.38 -7.24 -0.92
C MET A 18 -6.79 -5.96 -1.64
N THR A 19 -5.94 -4.95 -1.56
CA THR A 19 -6.11 -3.67 -2.26
C THR A 19 -4.90 -3.40 -3.13
N VAL A 20 -5.15 -3.09 -4.41
CA VAL A 20 -4.11 -2.71 -5.37
C VAL A 20 -4.10 -1.19 -5.52
N VAL A 21 -2.93 -0.58 -5.36
CA VAL A 21 -2.72 0.86 -5.50
C VAL A 21 -1.70 1.11 -6.60
N SER A 22 -2.13 1.74 -7.70
CA SER A 22 -1.21 2.20 -8.74
C SER A 22 -0.49 3.46 -8.30
N VAL A 23 0.84 3.48 -8.40
CA VAL A 23 1.70 4.59 -8.00
C VAL A 23 2.37 5.14 -9.26
N PRO A 24 1.85 6.22 -9.87
CA PRO A 24 2.49 6.83 -11.02
C PRO A 24 3.80 7.50 -10.60
N GLN A 25 4.89 7.16 -11.28
CA GLN A 25 6.17 7.87 -11.21
C GLN A 25 6.36 8.68 -12.51
N HIS A 26 7.30 9.63 -12.50
CA HIS A 26 7.53 10.50 -13.66
C HIS A 26 7.93 9.74 -14.93
N SER A 27 8.67 8.64 -14.81
CA SER A 27 9.27 7.90 -15.94
C SER A 27 8.77 6.46 -16.10
N HIS A 28 8.07 5.90 -15.12
CA HIS A 28 7.58 4.53 -15.13
C HIS A 28 6.35 4.36 -14.22
N TRP A 29 5.69 3.21 -14.31
CA TRP A 29 4.57 2.87 -13.44
C TRP A 29 5.03 1.92 -12.35
N CYS A 30 4.71 2.25 -11.10
CA CYS A 30 4.88 1.36 -9.97
C CYS A 30 3.51 0.93 -9.45
N MET A 31 3.49 -0.17 -8.71
CA MET A 31 2.27 -0.72 -8.14
C MET A 31 2.54 -1.18 -6.71
N SER A 32 1.66 -0.82 -5.79
CA SER A 32 1.66 -1.36 -4.45
C SER A 32 0.48 -2.29 -4.25
N ILE A 33 0.68 -3.39 -3.54
CA ILE A 33 -0.37 -4.30 -3.12
C ILE A 33 -0.38 -4.34 -1.59
N ILE A 34 -1.54 -4.04 -1.02
CA ILE A 34 -1.80 -4.17 0.41
C ILE A 34 -2.59 -5.46 0.60
N ASP A 35 -1.98 -6.46 1.22
CA ASP A 35 -2.63 -7.70 1.63
C ASP A 35 -2.92 -7.62 3.13
N LEU A 36 -4.19 -7.49 3.49
CA LEU A 36 -4.63 -7.40 4.89
C LEU A 36 -4.75 -8.77 5.55
N ARG A 37 -4.83 -9.86 4.78
CA ARG A 37 -4.83 -11.24 5.33
C ARG A 37 -3.45 -11.60 5.86
N GLN A 38 -2.41 -11.21 5.12
CA GLN A 38 -1.01 -11.42 5.50
C GLN A 38 -0.41 -10.23 6.27
N LYS A 39 -1.13 -9.11 6.37
CA LYS A 39 -0.63 -7.84 6.91
C LYS A 39 0.70 -7.46 6.23
N THR A 40 0.71 -7.48 4.92
CA THR A 40 1.89 -7.15 4.10
C THR A 40 1.56 -6.01 3.13
N ILE A 41 2.51 -5.10 2.95
CA ILE A 41 2.50 -4.11 1.87
C ILE A 41 3.67 -4.43 0.95
N HIS A 42 3.35 -4.85 -0.27
CA HIS A 42 4.32 -5.12 -1.31
C HIS A 42 4.40 -3.95 -2.27
N TYR A 43 5.61 -3.45 -2.52
CA TYR A 43 5.86 -2.45 -3.56
C TYR A 43 6.55 -3.12 -4.75
N TYR A 44 5.93 -3.01 -5.92
CA TYR A 44 6.42 -3.52 -7.19
C TYR A 44 6.89 -2.36 -8.04
N ASP A 45 8.18 -2.40 -8.39
CA ASP A 45 8.78 -1.49 -9.35
C ASP A 45 9.52 -2.28 -10.43
N SER A 46 9.15 -2.02 -11.68
CA SER A 46 9.83 -2.55 -12.86
C SER A 46 11.32 -2.18 -12.95
N MET A 47 11.72 -1.05 -12.35
CA MET A 47 13.11 -0.59 -12.32
C MET A 47 13.86 -1.04 -11.07
N GLY A 48 13.21 -1.82 -10.18
CA GLY A 48 13.82 -2.37 -8.98
C GLY A 48 14.23 -1.33 -7.93
N SER A 49 13.77 -0.07 -8.04
CA SER A 49 14.11 0.97 -7.09
C SER A 49 13.22 0.85 -5.85
N PRO A 50 13.81 0.70 -4.65
CA PRO A 50 13.02 0.62 -3.43
C PRO A 50 12.37 1.98 -3.14
N ASN A 51 11.11 1.96 -2.72
CA ASN A 51 10.37 3.18 -2.40
C ASN A 51 9.69 3.10 -1.03
N ASN A 52 10.50 3.29 0.00
CA ASN A 52 10.03 3.28 1.38
C ASN A 52 9.09 4.45 1.69
N ALA A 53 9.19 5.57 0.96
CA ALA A 53 8.30 6.71 1.14
C ALA A 53 6.85 6.33 0.79
N VAL A 54 6.65 5.62 -0.32
CA VAL A 54 5.33 5.10 -0.71
C VAL A 54 4.81 4.10 0.30
N LEU A 55 5.64 3.16 0.73
CA LEU A 55 5.25 2.15 1.72
C LEU A 55 4.81 2.79 3.05
N ASN A 56 5.54 3.81 3.53
CA ASN A 56 5.18 4.56 4.73
C ASN A 56 3.90 5.38 4.54
N ALA A 57 3.73 6.04 3.40
CA ALA A 57 2.52 6.79 3.10
C ALA A 57 1.27 5.90 3.05
N LEU A 58 1.40 4.67 2.52
CA LEU A 58 0.31 3.69 2.50
C LEU A 58 -0.03 3.19 3.91
N GLU A 59 0.98 2.93 4.74
CA GLU A 59 0.78 2.57 6.15
C GLU A 59 0.06 3.70 6.92
N GLU A 60 0.48 4.95 6.74
CA GLU A 60 -0.16 6.11 7.35
C GLU A 60 -1.61 6.27 6.86
N TYR A 61 -1.83 6.10 5.56
CA TYR A 61 -3.16 6.14 4.96
C TYR A 61 -4.10 5.07 5.53
N LEU A 62 -3.64 3.83 5.76
CA LEU A 62 -4.42 2.78 6.41
C LEU A 62 -4.83 3.17 7.84
N CYS A 63 -3.95 3.85 8.57
CA CYS A 63 -4.24 4.35 9.91
C CYS A 63 -5.31 5.44 9.89
N GLU A 64 -5.16 6.40 8.97
CA GLU A 64 -6.14 7.47 8.76
C GLU A 64 -7.50 6.90 8.33
N GLU A 65 -7.52 5.92 7.43
CA GLU A 65 -8.77 5.31 6.94
C GLU A 65 -9.47 4.49 8.02
N SER A 66 -8.73 3.74 8.84
CA SER A 66 -9.29 3.00 9.98
C SER A 66 -9.91 3.95 11.01
N MET A 67 -9.23 5.06 11.29
CA MET A 67 -9.78 6.10 12.19
C MET A 67 -10.99 6.80 11.58
N ASP A 68 -11.01 7.07 10.28
CA ASP A 68 -12.12 7.75 9.60
C ASP A 68 -13.38 6.87 9.49
N LYS A 69 -13.22 5.62 9.03
CA LYS A 69 -14.34 4.72 8.74
C LYS A 69 -14.80 3.92 9.94
N ARG A 70 -13.86 3.42 10.73
CA ARG A 70 -14.12 2.48 11.83
C ARG A 70 -14.00 3.12 13.21
N LYS A 71 -13.46 4.34 13.29
CA LYS A 71 -13.15 5.05 14.55
C LYS A 71 -12.29 4.20 15.50
N LYS A 72 -11.42 3.38 14.92
CA LYS A 72 -10.54 2.46 15.64
C LYS A 72 -9.11 2.61 15.14
N PRO A 73 -8.11 2.55 16.04
CA PRO A 73 -6.71 2.53 15.61
C PRO A 73 -6.47 1.30 14.75
N PHE A 74 -5.77 1.48 13.63
CA PHE A 74 -5.32 0.38 12.79
C PHE A 74 -4.25 -0.42 13.54
N ASP A 75 -4.43 -1.74 13.62
CA ASP A 75 -3.45 -2.63 14.25
C ASP A 75 -2.26 -2.84 13.30
N LYS A 76 -1.19 -2.10 13.55
CA LYS A 76 0.08 -2.24 12.81
C LYS A 76 0.89 -3.46 13.25
N THR A 77 0.45 -4.20 14.26
CA THR A 77 1.22 -5.32 14.82
C THR A 77 1.36 -6.41 13.77
N GLY A 78 2.61 -6.72 13.40
CA GLY A 78 2.94 -7.67 12.36
C GLY A 78 2.79 -7.15 10.92
N LEU A 79 2.51 -5.85 10.73
CA LEU A 79 2.51 -5.26 9.39
C LEU A 79 3.94 -5.25 8.85
N THR A 80 4.16 -5.91 7.71
CA THR A 80 5.47 -5.96 7.06
C THR A 80 5.45 -5.20 5.74
N LYS A 81 6.55 -4.51 5.44
CA LYS A 81 6.73 -3.69 4.24
C LYS A 81 7.85 -4.30 3.41
N GLN A 82 7.56 -4.65 2.16
CA GLN A 82 8.50 -5.34 1.28
C GLN A 82 8.59 -4.62 -0.06
N ASN A 83 9.81 -4.31 -0.49
CA ASN A 83 10.07 -3.95 -1.88
C ASN A 83 10.32 -5.25 -2.63
N MET A 84 9.46 -5.55 -3.59
CA MET A 84 9.64 -6.71 -4.44
C MET A 84 10.76 -6.41 -5.45
N PRO A 85 11.77 -7.28 -5.55
CA PRO A 85 12.83 -7.13 -6.53
C PRO A 85 12.26 -7.21 -7.95
N ALA A 86 13.01 -6.62 -8.89
CA ALA A 86 12.56 -6.55 -10.27
C ALA A 86 12.40 -7.97 -10.86
N PRO A 87 11.45 -8.18 -11.79
CA PRO A 87 11.32 -9.44 -12.50
C PRO A 87 12.67 -9.79 -13.17
N GLY A 88 13.30 -10.89 -12.73
CA GLY A 88 14.60 -11.35 -13.22
C GLY A 88 15.74 -11.38 -12.19
N GLU A 89 15.59 -10.74 -11.02
CA GLU A 89 16.59 -10.88 -9.93
C GLU A 89 16.50 -12.24 -9.22
N TRP A 90 15.31 -12.86 -9.18
CA TRP A 90 15.08 -14.19 -8.60
C TRP A 90 15.75 -15.36 -9.34
N MET A 91 16.33 -15.08 -10.52
CA MET A 91 16.98 -16.07 -11.39
C MET A 91 18.51 -16.05 -11.28
N ARG A 92 19.10 -15.29 -10.34
CA ARG A 92 20.54 -15.25 -10.08
C ARG A 92 20.92 -15.92 -8.77
#